data_AF-A0A8S9VZM2-F1
#
_entry.id   AF-A0A8S9VZM2-F1
#
_cell.length_a   1.000
_cell.length_b   1.000
_cell.length_c   1.000
_cell.angle_alpha   90.00
_cell.angle_beta   90.00
_cell.angle_gamma   90.00
#
_symmetry.space_group_name_H-M   'P 1'
#
loop_
_entity.id
_entity.type
_entity.pdbx_description
1 polymer ?
#
loop_
_entity_poly.entity_id
_entity_poly.type
_entity_poly.pdbx_seq_one_letter_code
_entity_poly.pdbx_strand_id
1 'polypeptide(L)'
;MTHNARNTPRYDMLFDGGSFNATLLIGPDPWDAYYDYSVFQGARLRLRNIGFRVTEHRSGYDELRTTFSYDDSDITARIRLVHGRDYDKDLQELWQESLINEDVIYLKSHAGYGKHISLSDDVDIFTDAMKAGFEHPDKKPYQLYYLDCCKSEMYYKDAFRDFVGYEGVDLILHQWFCDYKKIGQMAVLFRELMAGSDFERIVAEMNEEYGIPHFDVEDDPADMRLDRKMVTYSVG
;
A
#
# COMPACT_ATOMS: atom_id res chain seq x y z
N MET A 1 -12.91 27.01 -0.42
CA MET A 1 -13.97 26.11 -0.96
C MET A 1 -14.37 25.19 0.19
N THR A 2 -15.66 24.91 0.38
CA THR A 2 -16.12 23.98 1.41
C THR A 2 -15.82 22.56 0.96
N HIS A 3 -14.74 22.00 1.46
CA HIS A 3 -14.28 20.68 1.06
C HIS A 3 -15.13 19.60 1.75
N ASN A 4 -15.80 18.75 0.96
CA ASN A 4 -16.63 17.66 1.46
C ASN A 4 -15.74 16.50 1.90
N ALA A 5 -15.49 16.39 3.20
CA ALA A 5 -14.82 15.24 3.80
C ALA A 5 -15.67 13.97 3.62
N ARG A 6 -15.14 12.99 2.88
CA ARG A 6 -15.75 11.67 2.76
C ARG A 6 -15.47 10.84 4.03
N ASN A 7 -16.43 10.00 4.43
CA ASN A 7 -16.34 9.18 5.65
C ASN A 7 -16.13 7.67 5.38
N THR A 8 -16.11 7.22 4.12
CA THR A 8 -16.01 5.78 3.76
C THR A 8 -15.22 5.58 2.47
N PRO A 9 -14.29 4.59 2.40
CA PRO A 9 -13.61 4.17 1.17
C PRO A 9 -14.54 3.82 0.00
N ARG A 10 -14.03 3.90 -1.23
CA ARG A 10 -14.76 3.74 -2.51
C ARG A 10 -13.93 2.84 -3.41
N TYR A 11 -13.65 1.64 -2.91
CA TYR A 11 -12.83 0.66 -3.61
C TYR A 11 -13.46 0.17 -4.91
N ASP A 12 -14.76 0.40 -5.10
CA ASP A 12 -15.44 0.27 -6.40
C ASP A 12 -14.73 1.09 -7.50
N MET A 13 -14.25 2.29 -7.17
CA MET A 13 -13.58 3.17 -8.13
C MET A 13 -12.18 2.69 -8.56
N LEU A 14 -11.59 1.70 -7.87
CA LEU A 14 -10.31 1.09 -8.28
C LEU A 14 -10.45 0.29 -9.58
N PHE A 15 -11.68 0.00 -10.00
CA PHE A 15 -11.99 -0.84 -11.16
C PHE A 15 -12.61 -0.04 -12.31
N ASP A 16 -12.78 1.29 -12.13
CA ASP A 16 -13.32 2.21 -13.12
C ASP A 16 -12.41 2.26 -14.35
N GLY A 17 -12.73 1.45 -15.36
CA GLY A 17 -11.94 1.31 -16.59
C GLY A 17 -11.67 -0.14 -17.02
N GLY A 18 -12.17 -1.13 -16.28
CA GLY A 18 -11.98 -2.56 -16.62
C GLY A 18 -10.56 -3.06 -16.36
N SER A 19 -9.73 -2.27 -15.68
CA SER A 19 -8.38 -2.63 -15.30
C SER A 19 -8.11 -2.28 -13.85
N PHE A 20 -7.27 -3.09 -13.20
CA PHE A 20 -6.79 -2.87 -11.85
C PHE A 20 -5.27 -3.03 -11.84
N ASN A 21 -4.54 -1.97 -11.55
CA ASN A 21 -3.09 -1.98 -11.59
C ASN A 21 -2.53 -1.65 -10.20
N ALA A 22 -1.55 -2.45 -9.76
CA ALA A 22 -0.87 -2.21 -8.51
C ALA A 22 0.65 -2.35 -8.63
N THR A 23 1.35 -1.64 -7.75
CA THR A 23 2.77 -1.85 -7.49
C THR A 23 2.99 -2.22 -6.03
N LEU A 24 3.74 -3.28 -5.80
CA LEU A 24 4.15 -3.80 -4.50
C LEU A 24 5.67 -3.67 -4.42
N LEU A 25 6.13 -2.65 -3.72
CA LEU A 25 7.55 -2.40 -3.53
C LEU A 25 8.00 -2.95 -2.17
N ILE A 26 8.86 -3.97 -2.21
CA ILE A 26 9.55 -4.53 -1.05
C ILE A 26 10.92 -3.87 -0.95
N GLY A 27 11.05 -2.86 -0.09
CA GLY A 27 12.30 -2.17 0.16
C GLY A 27 13.32 -3.02 0.91
N PRO A 28 14.62 -2.74 0.80
CA PRO A 28 15.66 -3.50 1.49
C PRO A 28 15.48 -3.53 3.01
N ASP A 29 15.74 -4.71 3.57
CA ASP A 29 15.89 -4.92 5.01
C ASP A 29 17.19 -4.25 5.51
N PRO A 30 17.18 -3.46 6.60
CA PRO A 30 18.37 -2.86 7.16
C PRO A 30 19.31 -3.92 7.74
N TRP A 31 20.58 -3.54 7.88
CA TRP A 31 21.60 -4.34 8.58
C TRP A 31 21.97 -5.70 7.97
N ASP A 32 21.86 -5.85 6.64
CA ASP A 32 22.31 -7.05 5.92
C ASP A 32 21.66 -8.36 6.43
N ALA A 33 20.44 -8.28 6.95
CA ALA A 33 19.70 -9.47 7.40
C ALA A 33 18.99 -10.20 6.23
N TYR A 34 18.97 -9.61 5.02
CA TYR A 34 18.50 -10.19 3.75
C TYR A 34 17.10 -10.84 3.81
N TYR A 35 16.22 -10.38 4.70
CA TYR A 35 14.85 -10.90 4.78
C TYR A 35 13.97 -10.43 3.62
N ASP A 36 14.32 -9.31 2.99
CA ASP A 36 13.65 -8.71 1.83
C ASP A 36 13.45 -9.70 0.68
N TYR A 37 14.44 -10.53 0.37
CA TYR A 37 14.28 -11.57 -0.65
C TYR A 37 13.25 -12.62 -0.24
N SER A 38 13.24 -13.04 1.03
CA SER A 38 12.25 -14.01 1.53
C SER A 38 10.83 -13.44 1.54
N VAL A 39 10.69 -12.15 1.83
CA VAL A 39 9.43 -11.40 1.78
C VAL A 39 8.95 -11.28 0.34
N PHE A 40 9.83 -10.94 -0.60
CA PHE A 40 9.52 -10.92 -2.03
C PHE A 40 9.03 -12.28 -2.54
N GLN A 41 9.73 -13.38 -2.22
CA GLN A 41 9.28 -14.72 -2.61
C GLN A 41 7.97 -15.11 -1.93
N GLY A 42 7.77 -14.70 -0.67
CA GLY A 42 6.52 -14.89 0.06
C GLY A 42 5.34 -14.16 -0.59
N ALA A 43 5.53 -12.90 -0.97
CA ALA A 43 4.55 -12.11 -1.72
C ALA A 43 4.18 -12.79 -3.04
N ARG A 44 5.19 -13.17 -3.82
CA ARG A 44 5.04 -13.88 -5.09
C ARG A 44 4.19 -15.14 -4.95
N LEU A 45 4.52 -15.99 -3.96
CA LEU A 45 3.79 -17.23 -3.72
C LEU A 45 2.33 -16.96 -3.34
N ARG A 46 2.08 -15.99 -2.46
CA ARG A 46 0.72 -15.65 -2.02
C ARG A 46 -0.13 -15.06 -3.13
N LEU A 47 0.43 -14.18 -3.97
CA LEU A 47 -0.24 -13.66 -5.16
C LEU A 47 -0.64 -14.79 -6.12
N ARG A 48 0.25 -15.76 -6.32
CA ARG A 48 -0.07 -16.94 -7.13
C ARG A 48 -1.20 -17.78 -6.54
N ASN A 49 -1.23 -17.92 -5.22
CA ASN A 49 -2.28 -18.68 -4.52
C ASN A 49 -3.66 -18.01 -4.63
N ILE A 50 -3.73 -16.69 -4.78
CA ILE A 50 -4.99 -15.96 -5.02
C ILE A 50 -5.31 -15.79 -6.52
N GLY A 51 -4.59 -16.49 -7.41
CA GLY A 51 -4.94 -16.63 -8.82
C GLY A 51 -4.07 -15.86 -9.81
N PHE A 52 -3.11 -15.06 -9.35
CA PHE A 52 -2.20 -14.35 -10.25
C PHE A 52 -1.19 -15.28 -10.93
N ARG A 53 -0.86 -14.98 -12.18
CA ARG A 53 0.15 -15.68 -12.97
C ARG A 53 1.28 -14.73 -13.32
N VAL A 54 2.52 -15.17 -13.17
CA VAL A 54 3.70 -14.40 -13.59
C VAL A 54 3.71 -14.33 -15.12
N THR A 55 3.72 -13.13 -15.68
CA THR A 55 3.76 -12.86 -17.13
C THR A 55 5.08 -12.26 -17.58
N GLU A 56 5.79 -11.57 -16.70
CA GLU A 56 7.16 -11.09 -16.92
C GLU A 56 8.00 -11.40 -15.69
N HIS A 57 9.27 -11.76 -15.89
CA HIS A 57 10.23 -12.00 -14.82
C HIS A 57 11.60 -11.46 -15.23
N ARG A 58 12.21 -10.68 -14.35
CA ARG A 58 13.61 -10.21 -14.42
C ARG A 58 14.20 -10.09 -13.01
N SER A 59 15.46 -9.69 -12.90
CA SER A 59 16.10 -9.53 -11.60
C SER A 59 15.33 -8.53 -10.74
N GLY A 60 14.94 -8.95 -9.54
CA GLY A 60 14.20 -8.11 -8.60
C GLY A 60 12.80 -7.64 -9.06
N TYR A 61 12.21 -8.25 -10.10
CA TYR A 61 10.91 -7.84 -10.63
C TYR A 61 10.11 -9.00 -11.23
N ASP A 62 8.86 -9.09 -10.80
CA ASP A 62 7.83 -9.92 -11.43
C ASP A 62 6.64 -9.05 -11.82
N GLU A 63 6.16 -9.18 -13.06
CA GLU A 63 4.80 -8.76 -13.39
C GLU A 63 3.88 -9.96 -13.28
N LEU A 64 2.79 -9.81 -12.52
CA LEU A 64 1.77 -10.82 -12.36
C LEU A 64 0.42 -10.31 -12.86
N ARG A 65 -0.33 -11.17 -13.55
CA ARG A 65 -1.65 -10.82 -14.08
C ARG A 65 -2.71 -11.85 -13.74
N THR A 66 -3.95 -11.39 -13.63
CA THR A 66 -5.15 -12.23 -13.58
C THR A 66 -6.33 -11.49 -14.17
N THR A 67 -7.44 -12.20 -14.34
CA THR A 67 -8.75 -11.63 -14.65
C THR A 67 -9.73 -12.12 -13.60
N PHE A 68 -10.56 -11.22 -13.08
CA PHE A 68 -11.62 -11.55 -12.14
C PHE A 68 -12.89 -10.79 -12.50
N SER A 69 -14.05 -11.28 -12.06
CA SER A 69 -15.32 -10.62 -12.33
C SER A 69 -15.72 -9.74 -11.15
N TYR A 70 -16.12 -8.50 -11.44
CA TYR A 70 -16.61 -7.51 -10.48
C TYR A 70 -17.79 -6.77 -11.12
N ASP A 71 -18.94 -6.71 -10.43
CA ASP A 71 -20.18 -6.10 -10.93
C ASP A 71 -20.50 -6.47 -12.40
N ASP A 72 -20.55 -7.77 -12.67
CA ASP A 72 -20.81 -8.36 -14.00
C ASP A 72 -19.82 -7.95 -15.11
N SER A 73 -18.69 -7.35 -14.73
CA SER A 73 -17.62 -6.92 -15.64
C SER A 73 -16.34 -7.72 -15.39
N ASP A 74 -15.64 -8.07 -16.46
CA ASP A 74 -14.31 -8.69 -16.35
C ASP A 74 -13.24 -7.60 -16.17
N ILE A 75 -12.54 -7.67 -15.03
CA ILE A 75 -11.46 -6.75 -14.68
C ILE A 75 -10.12 -7.43 -14.94
N THR A 76 -9.27 -6.79 -15.73
CA THR A 76 -7.89 -7.25 -15.93
C THR A 76 -6.97 -6.64 -14.87
N ALA A 77 -6.41 -7.49 -14.02
CA ALA A 77 -5.48 -7.08 -12.97
C ALA A 77 -4.03 -7.27 -13.37
N ARG A 78 -3.19 -6.29 -13.03
CA ARG A 78 -1.72 -6.33 -13.15
C ARG A 78 -1.08 -5.89 -11.84
N ILE A 79 -0.18 -6.72 -11.32
CA ILE A 79 0.65 -6.40 -10.16
C ILE A 79 2.12 -6.38 -10.57
N ARG A 80 2.79 -5.26 -10.36
CA ARG A 80 4.26 -5.17 -10.37
C ARG A 80 4.78 -5.50 -8.98
N LEU A 81 5.44 -6.64 -8.82
CA LEU A 81 6.10 -7.02 -7.57
C LEU A 81 7.59 -6.73 -7.70
N VAL A 82 8.11 -5.86 -6.84
CA VAL A 82 9.47 -5.32 -6.96
C VAL A 82 10.26 -5.56 -5.67
N HIS A 83 11.45 -6.14 -5.81
CA HIS A 83 12.44 -6.26 -4.76
C HIS A 83 13.44 -5.11 -4.89
N GLY A 84 13.31 -4.10 -4.03
CA GLY A 84 14.04 -2.84 -4.16
C GLY A 84 15.57 -3.00 -4.15
N ARG A 85 16.12 -4.02 -3.48
CA ARG A 85 17.57 -4.27 -3.44
C ARG A 85 18.12 -4.81 -4.78
N ASP A 86 17.38 -5.73 -5.41
CA ASP A 86 17.86 -6.48 -6.58
C ASP A 86 17.23 -5.98 -7.91
N TYR A 87 16.44 -4.91 -7.84
CA TYR A 87 15.84 -4.30 -9.02
C TYR A 87 16.92 -3.68 -9.91
N ASP A 88 17.00 -4.14 -11.14
CA ASP A 88 18.10 -3.86 -12.07
C ASP A 88 17.95 -2.54 -12.86
N LYS A 89 16.88 -1.79 -12.63
CA LYS A 89 16.58 -0.50 -13.25
C LYS A 89 16.48 0.61 -12.21
N ASP A 90 16.14 1.82 -12.67
CA ASP A 90 15.93 2.97 -11.80
C ASP A 90 14.67 2.78 -10.93
N LEU A 91 14.90 2.58 -9.63
CA LEU A 91 13.84 2.40 -8.65
C LEU A 91 13.07 3.70 -8.38
N GLN A 92 13.73 4.86 -8.48
CA GLN A 92 13.09 6.16 -8.28
C GLN A 92 12.14 6.48 -9.42
N GLU A 93 12.56 6.21 -10.67
CA GLU A 93 11.70 6.36 -11.85
C GLU A 93 10.48 5.44 -11.77
N LEU A 94 10.66 4.17 -11.42
CA LEU A 94 9.56 3.23 -11.20
C LEU A 94 8.59 3.74 -10.12
N TRP A 95 9.13 4.26 -9.02
CA TRP A 95 8.32 4.76 -7.91
C TRP A 95 7.46 5.93 -8.34
N GLN A 96 8.05 6.93 -9.00
CA GLN A 96 7.33 8.09 -9.54
C GLN A 96 6.24 7.67 -10.54
N GLU A 97 6.56 6.76 -11.46
CA GLU A 97 5.58 6.23 -12.42
C GLU A 97 4.42 5.54 -11.69
N SER A 98 4.71 4.77 -10.64
CA SER A 98 3.71 4.01 -9.88
C SER A 98 2.73 4.93 -9.17
N LEU A 99 3.24 6.01 -8.57
CA LEU A 99 2.43 6.98 -7.84
C LEU A 99 1.41 7.70 -8.74
N ILE A 100 1.67 7.79 -10.04
CA ILE A 100 0.77 8.45 -10.99
C ILE A 100 -0.24 7.44 -11.58
N ASN A 101 0.24 6.23 -11.91
CA ASN A 101 -0.49 5.34 -12.83
C ASN A 101 -1.16 4.13 -12.16
N GLU A 102 -0.83 3.82 -10.91
CA GLU A 102 -1.38 2.65 -10.21
C GLU A 102 -2.67 2.98 -9.47
N ASP A 103 -3.57 2.00 -9.42
CA ASP A 103 -4.78 2.04 -8.61
C ASP A 103 -4.45 1.69 -7.15
N VAL A 104 -3.49 0.78 -6.93
CA VAL A 104 -2.97 0.43 -5.59
C VAL A 104 -1.45 0.55 -5.50
N ILE A 105 -0.98 1.29 -4.49
CA ILE A 105 0.43 1.45 -4.17
C ILE A 105 0.69 0.79 -2.81
N TYR A 106 1.41 -0.33 -2.80
CA TYR A 106 1.79 -1.04 -1.59
C TYR A 106 3.30 -0.93 -1.37
N LEU A 107 3.70 -0.35 -0.25
CA LEU A 107 5.11 -0.21 0.12
C LEU A 107 5.37 -0.98 1.40
N LYS A 108 6.26 -1.97 1.34
CA LYS A 108 6.81 -2.62 2.52
C LYS A 108 8.28 -2.29 2.66
N SER A 109 8.64 -1.57 3.72
CA SER A 109 10.01 -1.15 3.96
C SER A 109 10.23 -0.92 5.45
N HIS A 110 11.48 -0.81 5.86
CA HIS A 110 11.79 -0.23 7.16
C HIS A 110 11.62 1.28 7.11
N ALA A 111 11.28 1.86 8.25
CA ALA A 111 11.20 3.31 8.37
C ALA A 111 11.78 3.83 9.68
N GLY A 112 12.48 4.97 9.59
CA GLY A 112 12.95 5.79 10.70
C GLY A 112 11.95 6.91 11.03
N TYR A 113 12.31 7.79 11.98
CA TYR A 113 11.45 8.88 12.44
C TYR A 113 11.08 9.86 11.32
N GLY A 114 9.85 9.75 10.79
CA GLY A 114 9.12 10.78 10.02
C GLY A 114 9.62 11.15 8.62
N LYS A 115 10.84 10.78 8.22
CA LYS A 115 11.45 11.17 6.93
C LYS A 115 12.25 10.08 6.24
N HIS A 116 12.25 8.86 6.78
CA HIS A 116 13.20 7.84 6.40
C HIS A 116 12.54 6.52 6.03
N ILE A 117 12.24 6.29 4.74
CA ILE A 117 11.89 4.95 4.22
C ILE A 117 13.15 4.29 3.65
N SER A 118 13.48 3.09 4.12
CA SER A 118 14.66 2.33 3.70
C SER A 118 14.52 1.80 2.26
N LEU A 119 14.67 2.69 1.28
CA LEU A 119 14.67 2.38 -0.16
C LEU A 119 15.97 2.82 -0.85
N SER A 120 16.63 3.86 -0.34
CA SER A 120 17.96 4.29 -0.79
C SER A 120 18.66 5.10 0.30
N ASP A 121 19.94 5.43 0.10
CA ASP A 121 20.69 6.34 0.99
C ASP A 121 20.16 7.79 0.94
N ASP A 122 19.51 8.17 -0.17
CA ASP A 122 18.84 9.46 -0.34
C ASP A 122 17.33 9.29 -0.18
N VAL A 123 16.90 9.40 1.08
CA VAL A 123 15.57 8.94 1.48
C VAL A 123 14.48 9.97 1.18
N ASP A 124 14.85 11.26 1.18
CA ASP A 124 13.91 12.37 0.97
C ASP A 124 13.28 12.29 -0.44
N ILE A 125 13.99 11.73 -1.42
CA ILE A 125 13.48 11.51 -2.78
C ILE A 125 12.19 10.67 -2.80
N PHE A 126 12.10 9.63 -1.97
CA PHE A 126 10.92 8.75 -1.99
C PHE A 126 9.71 9.39 -1.29
N THR A 127 9.96 10.16 -0.23
CA THR A 127 8.91 10.90 0.48
C THR A 127 8.41 12.11 -0.32
N ASP A 128 9.32 12.85 -0.96
CA ASP A 128 8.97 13.97 -1.84
C ASP A 128 8.26 13.49 -3.10
N ALA A 129 8.71 12.37 -3.69
CA ALA A 129 8.04 11.76 -4.83
C ALA A 129 6.60 11.36 -4.49
N MET A 130 6.35 10.78 -3.31
CA MET A 130 4.99 10.48 -2.87
C MET A 130 4.12 11.73 -2.89
N LYS A 131 4.58 12.82 -2.25
CA LYS A 131 3.86 14.11 -2.26
C LYS A 131 3.60 14.62 -3.69
N ALA A 132 4.62 14.59 -4.54
CA ALA A 132 4.48 14.99 -5.94
C ALA A 132 3.47 14.11 -6.70
N GLY A 133 3.41 12.81 -6.41
CA GLY A 133 2.42 11.88 -6.94
C GLY A 133 0.99 12.25 -6.55
N PHE A 134 0.76 12.59 -5.27
CA PHE A 134 -0.54 13.08 -4.80
C PHE A 134 -1.00 14.36 -5.53
N GLU A 135 -0.07 15.26 -5.85
CA GLU A 135 -0.33 16.53 -6.53
C GLU A 135 -0.31 16.41 -8.06
N HIS A 136 0.05 15.24 -8.61
CA HIS A 136 0.27 15.09 -10.05
C HIS A 136 -1.05 15.26 -10.83
N PRO A 137 -1.08 16.10 -11.89
CA PRO A 137 -2.32 16.38 -12.62
C PRO A 137 -2.89 15.15 -13.33
N ASP A 138 -2.03 14.21 -13.72
CA ASP A 138 -2.40 12.99 -14.43
C ASP A 138 -2.60 11.76 -13.51
N LYS A 139 -2.62 11.94 -12.17
CA LYS A 139 -2.86 10.82 -11.25
C LYS A 139 -4.22 10.16 -11.54
N LYS A 140 -4.34 8.89 -11.17
CA LYS A 140 -5.64 8.20 -11.22
C LYS A 140 -6.70 8.95 -10.38
N PRO A 141 -7.97 8.99 -10.82
CA PRO A 141 -9.05 9.64 -10.07
C PRO A 141 -9.25 9.05 -8.68
N TYR A 142 -8.88 7.78 -8.50
CA TYR A 142 -8.90 7.10 -7.23
C TYR A 142 -7.66 6.23 -7.05
N GLN A 143 -7.04 6.28 -5.87
CA GLN A 143 -5.87 5.47 -5.52
C GLN A 143 -5.92 5.00 -4.07
N LEU A 144 -5.43 3.79 -3.83
CA LEU A 144 -5.25 3.24 -2.49
C LEU A 144 -3.77 3.05 -2.19
N TYR A 145 -3.30 3.70 -1.14
CA TYR A 145 -1.95 3.56 -0.63
C TYR A 145 -1.96 2.64 0.58
N TYR A 146 -1.01 1.72 0.65
CA TYR A 146 -0.74 0.90 1.83
C TYR A 146 0.73 1.04 2.20
N LEU A 147 1.00 1.64 3.37
CA LEU A 147 2.35 1.78 3.90
C LEU A 147 2.56 0.76 5.03
N ASP A 148 3.22 -0.34 4.67
CA ASP A 148 3.68 -1.40 5.57
C ASP A 148 5.11 -1.11 6.03
N CYS A 149 5.24 -0.12 6.90
CA CYS A 149 6.53 0.24 7.48
C CYS A 149 6.40 0.65 8.94
N CYS A 150 7.52 0.53 9.66
CA CYS A 150 7.58 0.89 11.07
C CYS A 150 7.36 2.40 11.23
N LYS A 151 6.51 2.82 12.17
CA LYS A 151 6.18 4.23 12.42
C LYS A 151 5.53 4.96 11.24
N SER A 152 4.78 4.23 10.40
CA SER A 152 4.11 4.79 9.23
C SER A 152 3.13 5.94 9.57
N GLU A 153 2.63 6.00 10.81
CA GLU A 153 1.77 7.08 11.32
C GLU A 153 2.47 8.44 11.40
N MET A 154 3.78 8.48 11.61
CA MET A 154 4.54 9.73 11.59
C MET A 154 4.55 10.35 10.19
N TYR A 155 4.68 9.51 9.14
CA TYR A 155 4.61 9.98 7.75
C TYR A 155 3.24 10.54 7.43
N TYR A 156 2.17 9.96 7.98
CA TYR A 156 0.87 10.58 7.85
C TYR A 156 0.82 11.96 8.50
N LYS A 157 1.25 12.09 9.76
CA LYS A 157 1.20 13.37 10.49
C LYS A 157 2.00 14.47 9.77
N ASP A 158 3.18 14.11 9.26
CA ASP A 158 4.14 15.09 8.73
C ASP A 158 4.00 15.33 7.22
N ALA A 159 3.57 14.33 6.44
CA ALA A 159 3.58 14.38 4.98
C ALA A 159 2.20 14.18 4.32
N PHE A 160 1.32 13.34 4.87
CA PHE A 160 0.10 12.92 4.16
C PHE A 160 -1.23 13.46 4.69
N ARG A 161 -1.26 14.03 5.90
CA ARG A 161 -2.49 14.44 6.58
C ARG A 161 -3.38 15.36 5.74
N ASP A 162 -2.76 16.25 4.97
CA ASP A 162 -3.46 17.23 4.15
C ASP A 162 -3.99 16.65 2.83
N PHE A 163 -3.60 15.43 2.46
CA PHE A 163 -3.89 14.80 1.16
C PHE A 163 -4.88 13.64 1.24
N VAL A 164 -4.96 12.94 2.37
CA VAL A 164 -5.81 11.74 2.53
C VAL A 164 -7.28 12.12 2.75
N GLY A 165 -8.20 11.44 2.05
CA GLY A 165 -9.64 11.59 2.23
C GLY A 165 -10.29 12.81 1.54
N TYR A 166 -9.50 13.62 0.82
CA TYR A 166 -9.99 14.82 0.12
C TYR A 166 -10.02 14.71 -1.42
N GLU A 167 -9.25 13.80 -2.04
CA GLU A 167 -9.04 13.80 -3.50
C GLU A 167 -9.06 12.41 -4.15
N GLY A 168 -9.94 11.52 -3.70
CA GLY A 168 -9.99 10.14 -4.23
C GLY A 168 -8.83 9.26 -3.75
N VAL A 169 -8.09 9.71 -2.73
CA VAL A 169 -6.99 8.93 -2.17
C VAL A 169 -7.32 8.39 -0.79
N ASP A 170 -7.15 7.08 -0.64
CA ASP A 170 -7.19 6.37 0.63
C ASP A 170 -5.81 5.85 1.03
N LEU A 171 -5.58 5.80 2.35
CA LEU A 171 -4.32 5.39 2.94
C LEU A 171 -4.56 4.38 4.06
N ILE A 172 -3.90 3.24 3.96
CA ILE A 172 -3.79 2.23 5.01
C ILE A 172 -2.37 2.29 5.57
N LEU A 173 -2.27 2.32 6.89
CA LEU A 173 -1.01 2.38 7.63
C LEU A 173 -0.83 1.14 8.48
N HIS A 174 0.42 0.68 8.61
CA HIS A 174 0.81 -0.43 9.47
C HIS A 174 1.51 0.06 10.76
N GLN A 175 1.43 -0.72 11.85
CA GLN A 175 1.82 -0.32 13.22
C GLN A 175 3.25 0.22 13.40
N TRP A 176 3.43 0.97 14.50
CA TRP A 176 4.68 1.26 15.23
C TRP A 176 5.81 0.23 15.09
N PHE A 177 5.51 -1.07 15.18
CA PHE A 177 6.47 -2.15 14.97
C PHE A 177 6.01 -3.06 13.84
N CYS A 178 6.59 -2.83 12.67
CA CYS A 178 6.44 -3.68 11.51
C CYS A 178 7.20 -5.00 11.71
N ASP A 179 6.50 -6.14 11.73
CA ASP A 179 7.17 -7.43 11.49
C ASP A 179 7.45 -7.52 9.99
N TYR A 180 8.65 -7.10 9.63
CA TYR A 180 9.08 -7.05 8.23
C TYR A 180 8.93 -8.41 7.51
N LYS A 181 8.97 -9.54 8.24
CA LYS A 181 8.83 -10.87 7.64
C LYS A 181 7.38 -11.22 7.25
N LYS A 182 6.39 -10.49 7.76
CA LYS A 182 4.97 -10.73 7.44
C LYS A 182 4.55 -9.93 6.21
N ILE A 183 4.06 -10.62 5.18
CA ILE A 183 3.60 -10.02 3.90
C ILE A 183 2.20 -10.50 3.50
N GLY A 184 1.51 -11.11 4.44
CA GLY A 184 0.26 -11.80 4.14
C GLY A 184 -0.95 -10.89 4.06
N GLN A 185 -0.92 -9.75 4.76
CA GLN A 185 -1.96 -8.72 4.73
C GLN A 185 -2.21 -8.21 3.31
N MET A 186 -1.14 -8.08 2.52
CA MET A 186 -1.20 -7.73 1.10
C MET A 186 -2.08 -8.71 0.31
N ALA A 187 -1.91 -10.02 0.53
CA ALA A 187 -2.65 -11.03 -0.20
C ALA A 187 -4.13 -11.04 0.19
N VAL A 188 -4.43 -10.80 1.46
CA VAL A 188 -5.81 -10.61 1.94
C VAL A 188 -6.43 -9.39 1.29
N LEU A 189 -5.74 -8.24 1.32
CA LEU A 189 -6.22 -7.01 0.69
C LEU A 189 -6.61 -7.24 -0.77
N PHE A 190 -5.71 -7.80 -1.59
CA PHE A 190 -6.03 -8.05 -3.00
C PHE A 190 -7.15 -9.07 -3.19
N ARG A 191 -7.16 -10.16 -2.41
CA ARG A 191 -8.22 -11.18 -2.48
C ARG A 191 -9.60 -10.56 -2.20
N GLU A 192 -9.70 -9.77 -1.14
CA GLU A 192 -10.96 -9.16 -0.71
C GLU A 192 -11.37 -8.01 -1.64
N LEU A 193 -10.43 -7.20 -2.13
CA LEU A 193 -10.70 -6.20 -3.18
C LEU A 193 -11.27 -6.87 -4.44
N MET A 194 -10.65 -7.96 -4.90
CA MET A 194 -11.13 -8.72 -6.07
C MET A 194 -12.49 -9.38 -5.84
N ALA A 195 -12.82 -9.71 -4.58
CA ALA A 195 -14.12 -10.24 -4.21
C ALA A 195 -15.21 -9.15 -4.11
N GLY A 196 -14.83 -7.88 -4.21
CA GLY A 196 -15.73 -6.75 -3.99
C GLY A 196 -16.19 -6.61 -2.54
N SER A 197 -15.39 -7.12 -1.60
CA SER A 197 -15.65 -6.98 -0.18
C SER A 197 -15.70 -5.50 0.21
N ASP A 198 -16.61 -5.17 1.14
CA ASP A 198 -16.63 -3.85 1.75
C ASP A 198 -15.40 -3.61 2.62
N PHE A 199 -15.21 -2.36 3.00
CA PHE A 199 -14.06 -1.94 3.79
C PHE A 199 -13.98 -2.69 5.13
N GLU A 200 -15.10 -2.81 5.83
CA GLU A 200 -15.21 -3.47 7.13
C GLU A 200 -14.79 -4.95 7.04
N ARG A 201 -15.20 -5.64 5.97
CA ARG A 201 -14.82 -7.03 5.70
C ARG A 201 -13.34 -7.17 5.42
N ILE A 202 -12.77 -6.32 4.55
CA ILE A 202 -11.33 -6.31 4.23
C ILE A 202 -10.51 -6.16 5.51
N VAL A 203 -10.91 -5.20 6.35
CA VAL A 203 -10.26 -4.91 7.64
C VAL A 203 -10.37 -6.10 8.59
N ALA A 204 -11.56 -6.68 8.74
CA ALA A 204 -11.77 -7.83 9.63
C ALA A 204 -10.91 -9.04 9.22
N GLU A 205 -10.84 -9.35 7.92
CA GLU A 205 -10.03 -10.46 7.40
C GLU A 205 -8.53 -10.22 7.59
N MET A 206 -8.06 -9.00 7.34
CA MET A 206 -6.66 -8.65 7.60
C MET A 206 -6.30 -8.79 9.09
N ASN A 207 -7.24 -8.47 9.97
CA ASN A 207 -7.08 -8.56 11.42
C ASN A 207 -7.13 -10.00 11.94
N GLU A 208 -8.06 -10.80 11.45
CA GLU A 208 -8.19 -12.21 11.82
C GLU A 208 -6.95 -13.00 11.41
N GLU A 209 -6.43 -12.72 10.21
CA GLU A 209 -5.31 -13.50 9.66
C GLU A 209 -3.95 -13.09 10.28
N TYR A 210 -3.81 -11.86 10.82
CA TYR A 210 -2.49 -11.33 11.23
C TYR A 210 -2.40 -10.69 12.63
N GLY A 211 -3.53 -10.53 13.34
CA GLY A 211 -3.63 -9.87 14.64
C GLY A 211 -3.60 -8.34 14.53
N ILE A 212 -4.40 -7.65 15.34
CA ILE A 212 -4.51 -6.18 15.36
C ILE A 212 -3.36 -5.54 16.16
N PRO A 213 -2.65 -4.59 15.57
CA PRO A 213 -2.01 -3.46 16.23
C PRO A 213 -2.92 -2.45 16.93
N HIS A 214 -2.76 -2.26 18.23
CA HIS A 214 -3.37 -1.15 18.99
C HIS A 214 -2.50 0.12 18.93
N PHE A 215 -3.14 1.30 18.96
CA PHE A 215 -2.50 2.56 19.38
C PHE A 215 -2.25 2.51 20.89
N ASP A 216 -1.16 3.16 21.33
CA ASP A 216 -0.80 3.22 22.75
C ASP A 216 -1.61 4.32 23.46
N VAL A 217 -1.89 4.14 24.74
CA VAL A 217 -2.81 4.99 25.54
C VAL A 217 -2.23 6.40 25.81
N GLU A 218 -1.00 6.65 25.40
CA GLU A 218 -0.24 7.88 25.66
C GLU A 218 -0.30 8.91 24.52
N ASP A 219 -0.96 8.60 23.40
CA ASP A 219 -1.13 9.52 22.27
C ASP A 219 -2.10 10.69 22.58
N ASP A 220 -1.85 11.87 21.99
CA ASP A 220 -2.66 13.08 22.21
C ASP A 220 -4.13 12.84 21.79
N PRO A 221 -5.14 13.32 22.55
CA PRO A 221 -6.55 13.25 22.16
C PRO A 221 -6.92 13.79 20.76
N ALA A 222 -6.09 14.62 20.13
CA ALA A 222 -6.24 15.02 18.73
C ALA A 222 -5.82 13.92 17.75
N ASP A 223 -4.84 13.10 18.13
CA ASP A 223 -4.39 11.93 17.39
C ASP A 223 -5.36 10.76 17.57
N MET A 224 -5.95 10.62 18.76
CA MET A 224 -7.07 9.67 19.01
C MET A 224 -8.34 10.02 18.20
N ARG A 225 -8.53 11.28 17.78
CA ARG A 225 -9.69 11.71 16.96
C ARG A 225 -9.52 11.47 15.46
N LEU A 226 -8.36 11.01 15.01
CA LEU A 226 -8.08 10.62 13.61
C LEU A 226 -8.70 9.26 13.22
N ASP A 227 -9.36 8.61 14.18
CA ASP A 227 -10.13 7.36 14.18
C ASP A 227 -11.14 7.13 13.02
N ARG A 228 -11.30 8.07 12.08
CA ARG A 228 -12.29 7.97 10.99
C ARG A 228 -11.77 8.27 9.59
N LYS A 229 -10.53 8.72 9.45
CA LYS A 229 -9.90 9.02 8.14
C LYS A 229 -8.56 8.33 7.93
N MET A 230 -8.12 7.62 8.95
CA MET A 230 -7.02 6.68 8.98
C MET A 230 -7.59 5.40 9.58
N VAL A 231 -7.25 4.24 9.02
CA VAL A 231 -7.65 2.96 9.60
C VAL A 231 -7.07 2.87 11.00
N THR A 232 -7.93 3.12 11.98
CA THR A 232 -7.64 3.08 13.41
C THR A 232 -8.76 2.19 13.97
N TYR A 233 -8.38 1.03 14.48
CA TYR A 233 -9.30 -0.06 14.80
C TYR A 233 -10.15 0.25 16.02
N SER A 234 -11.47 0.11 15.91
CA SER A 234 -12.31 -0.36 17.02
C SER A 234 -13.45 -1.21 16.45
N VAL A 235 -13.53 -2.47 16.85
CA VAL A 235 -14.77 -3.26 16.77
C VAL A 235 -15.03 -3.76 18.17
N GLY A 236 -16.00 -3.14 18.86
CA GLY A 236 -16.69 -3.67 20.04
C GLY A 236 -15.89 -3.84 21.31
#